data_AF-A0A7W0NUY2-F1
#
_entry.id   AF-A0A7W0NUY2-F1
#
_cell.length_a   1.000
_cell.length_b   1.000
_cell.length_c   1.000
_cell.angle_alpha   90.00
_cell.angle_beta   90.00
_cell.angle_gamma   90.00
#
_symmetry.space_group_name_H-M   'P 1'
#
loop_
_entity.id
_entity.type
_entity.pdbx_description
1 polymer ?
#
loop_
_entity_poly.entity_id
_entity_poly.type
_entity_poly.pdbx_seq_one_letter_code
_entity_poly.pdbx_strand_id
1 'polypeptide(L)'
;MKALEIDHLPYLCSFASGCAGFVSLLIAAGGVLSPSDGRPTVCVMADNRPCGIPFDLLRERILRSDHSSAFLVGPQEGGYQLLGLSYYSTARKLVPLVEIVKRTVEMIQDLAADLGLDLTQNDVALHYPNTFPDTWKMVTRYLRIEGAEHIMEGMADRAHCGASDSVISLSQHYAGQRGRLHVVVNYGVGLHLGVCILKESDMGEPGL
;
A
#
# COMPACT_ATOMS: atom_id res chain seq x y z
N MET A 1 7.45 -20.75 3.75
CA MET A 1 7.80 -21.61 2.60
C MET A 1 7.81 -23.08 2.98
N LYS A 2 8.77 -23.59 3.76
CA LYS A 2 8.77 -25.01 4.20
C LYS A 2 7.50 -25.44 4.93
N ALA A 3 7.01 -24.62 5.87
CA ALA A 3 5.76 -24.89 6.58
C ALA A 3 4.50 -24.89 5.69
N LEU A 4 4.62 -24.37 4.46
CA LEU A 4 3.55 -24.35 3.46
C LEU A 4 3.82 -25.36 2.32
N GLU A 5 4.90 -26.16 2.41
CA GLU A 5 5.29 -27.17 1.40
C GLU A 5 5.48 -26.63 -0.03
N ILE A 6 5.80 -25.33 -0.15
CA ILE A 6 6.00 -24.61 -1.42
C ILE A 6 7.45 -24.17 -1.63
N ASP A 7 8.40 -24.82 -0.96
CA ASP A 7 9.84 -24.53 -1.09
C ASP A 7 10.42 -24.87 -2.48
N HIS A 8 9.69 -25.66 -3.28
CA HIS A 8 10.01 -25.94 -4.67
C HIS A 8 9.65 -24.79 -5.63
N LEU A 9 8.85 -23.80 -5.20
CA LEU A 9 8.48 -22.65 -6.04
C LEU A 9 9.59 -21.58 -6.02
N PRO A 10 9.85 -20.90 -7.14
CA PRO A 10 10.73 -19.74 -7.16
C PRO A 10 10.18 -18.66 -6.21
N TYR A 11 11.04 -18.10 -5.37
CA TYR A 11 10.65 -17.03 -4.45
C TYR A 11 11.71 -15.93 -4.39
N LEU A 12 11.23 -14.71 -4.18
CA LEU A 12 12.04 -13.55 -3.82
C LEU A 12 11.72 -13.19 -2.37
N CYS A 13 12.75 -13.05 -1.53
CA CYS A 13 12.60 -12.43 -0.22
C CYS A 13 13.27 -11.05 -0.20
N SER A 14 12.50 -10.02 0.16
CA SER A 14 13.02 -8.68 0.45
C SER A 14 12.97 -8.43 1.95
N PHE A 15 14.11 -8.05 2.53
CA PHE A 15 14.26 -7.75 3.96
C PHE A 15 14.74 -6.31 4.14
N ALA A 16 14.00 -5.32 3.63
CA ALA A 16 14.35 -3.90 3.85
C ALA A 16 13.24 -2.89 3.49
N SER A 17 12.12 -3.31 2.89
CA SER A 17 11.10 -2.36 2.41
C SER A 17 10.27 -1.71 3.52
N GLY A 18 10.33 -2.24 4.74
CA GLY A 18 9.53 -1.77 5.89
C GLY A 18 8.06 -1.55 5.51
N CYS A 19 7.50 -0.43 5.94
CA CYS A 19 6.09 -0.08 5.71
C CYS A 19 5.75 0.21 4.22
N ALA A 20 6.76 0.30 3.35
CA ALA A 20 6.60 0.38 1.90
C ALA A 20 6.63 -0.99 1.21
N GLY A 21 6.57 -2.08 1.98
CA GLY A 21 6.57 -3.46 1.50
C GLY A 21 5.46 -3.76 0.50
N PHE A 22 4.26 -3.22 0.70
CA PHE A 22 3.12 -3.43 -0.20
C PHE A 22 3.42 -2.98 -1.64
N VAL A 23 3.81 -1.71 -1.82
CA VAL A 23 4.17 -1.18 -3.15
C VAL A 23 5.43 -1.87 -3.69
N SER A 24 6.40 -2.20 -2.83
CA SER A 24 7.60 -2.94 -3.26
C SER A 24 7.24 -4.31 -3.85
N LEU A 25 6.28 -5.01 -3.24
CA LEU A 25 5.78 -6.29 -3.76
C LEU A 25 4.96 -6.11 -5.02
N LEU A 26 4.14 -5.05 -5.15
CA LEU A 26 3.45 -4.74 -6.41
C LEU A 26 4.44 -4.50 -7.55
N ILE A 27 5.52 -3.75 -7.33
CA ILE A 27 6.58 -3.52 -8.33
C ILE A 27 7.26 -4.85 -8.71
N ALA A 28 7.62 -5.65 -7.71
CA ALA A 28 8.29 -6.92 -7.94
C ALA A 28 7.38 -7.90 -8.69
N ALA A 29 6.14 -8.09 -8.24
CA ALA A 29 5.22 -9.08 -8.80
C ALA A 29 4.57 -8.65 -10.12
N GLY A 30 4.26 -7.36 -10.29
CA GLY A 30 3.61 -6.81 -11.48
C GLY A 30 4.58 -6.33 -12.57
N GLY A 31 5.88 -6.30 -12.29
CA GLY A 31 6.90 -5.91 -13.27
C GLY A 31 8.07 -6.87 -13.36
N VAL A 32 8.90 -6.91 -12.31
CA VAL A 32 10.24 -7.55 -12.39
C VAL A 32 10.16 -9.08 -12.47
N LEU A 33 9.19 -9.68 -11.79
CA LEU A 33 9.05 -11.13 -11.62
C LEU A 33 7.76 -11.67 -12.22
N SER A 34 7.05 -10.88 -13.01
CA SER A 34 5.80 -11.32 -13.63
C SER A 34 6.06 -12.57 -14.50
N PRO A 35 5.43 -13.72 -14.18
CA PRO A 35 5.65 -14.95 -14.94
C PRO A 35 5.19 -14.77 -16.38
N SER A 36 6.03 -15.15 -17.34
CA SER A 36 5.68 -15.10 -18.77
C SER A 36 4.55 -16.07 -19.15
N ASP A 37 4.29 -17.07 -18.30
CA ASP A 37 3.23 -18.06 -18.47
C ASP A 37 1.89 -17.63 -17.86
N GLY A 38 1.79 -16.40 -17.35
CA GLY A 38 0.55 -15.82 -16.84
C GLY A 38 0.10 -16.36 -15.48
N ARG A 39 0.92 -17.16 -14.79
CA ARG A 39 0.61 -17.62 -13.44
C ARG A 39 0.62 -16.45 -12.44
N PRO A 40 -0.25 -16.49 -11.41
CA PRO A 40 -0.24 -15.47 -10.38
C PRO A 40 0.98 -15.59 -9.47
N THR A 41 1.44 -14.46 -8.95
CA THR A 41 2.46 -14.36 -7.92
C THR A 41 1.80 -14.18 -6.56
N VAL A 42 2.18 -15.03 -5.59
CA VAL A 42 1.75 -14.89 -4.20
C VAL A 42 2.68 -13.91 -3.48
N CYS A 43 2.14 -12.79 -3.05
CA CYS A 43 2.84 -11.77 -2.29
C CYS A 43 2.54 -11.97 -0.81
N VAL A 44 3.57 -12.14 0.02
CA VAL A 44 3.42 -12.36 1.47
C VAL A 44 4.26 -11.34 2.24
N MET A 45 3.67 -10.78 3.29
CA MET A 45 4.31 -9.87 4.22
C MET A 45 4.07 -10.37 5.64
N ALA A 46 5.11 -10.26 6.48
CA ALA A 46 5.04 -10.59 7.89
C ALA A 46 5.84 -9.55 8.67
N ASP A 47 5.13 -8.65 9.33
CA ASP A 47 5.67 -7.64 10.21
C ASP A 47 5.59 -8.17 11.65
N ASN A 48 6.74 -8.47 12.25
CA ASN A 48 6.84 -8.96 13.62
C ASN A 48 7.94 -8.20 14.37
N ARG A 49 7.66 -7.79 15.60
CA ARG A 49 8.65 -7.28 16.54
C ARG A 49 9.17 -8.39 17.44
N PRO A 50 10.43 -8.82 17.25
CA PRO A 50 11.03 -9.78 18.16
C PRO A 50 11.11 -9.19 19.57
N CYS A 51 10.77 -10.02 20.56
CA CYS A 51 10.88 -9.64 21.96
C CYS A 51 12.33 -9.26 22.31
N GLY A 52 12.51 -8.21 23.11
CA GLY A 52 13.83 -7.79 23.61
C GLY A 52 14.66 -6.94 22.66
N ILE A 53 14.14 -6.58 21.47
CA ILE A 53 14.82 -5.64 20.58
C ILE A 53 14.42 -4.19 20.93
N PRO A 54 15.37 -3.30 21.28
CA PRO A 54 15.07 -1.91 21.54
C PRO A 54 14.71 -1.21 20.23
N PHE A 55 13.45 -0.80 20.10
CA PHE A 55 13.00 0.11 19.05
C PHE A 55 12.90 1.53 19.65
N ASP A 56 13.42 2.53 18.95
CA ASP A 56 13.31 3.94 19.38
C ASP A 56 11.91 4.49 19.07
N LEU A 57 10.92 3.98 19.80
CA LEU A 57 9.51 4.37 19.68
C LEU A 57 9.28 5.82 20.13
N LEU A 58 10.17 6.35 20.96
CA LEU A 58 10.09 7.71 21.49
C LEU A 58 10.46 8.75 20.42
N ARG A 59 11.45 8.46 19.56
CA ARG A 59 11.73 9.28 18.39
C ARG A 59 10.68 9.14 17.30
N GLU A 60 10.19 7.92 17.07
CA GLU A 60 9.27 7.67 15.97
C GLU A 60 7.82 8.08 16.29
N ARG A 61 7.41 8.07 17.56
CA ARG A 61 6.02 8.32 18.01
C ARG A 61 4.97 7.49 17.24
N ILE A 62 5.35 6.27 16.84
CA ILE A 62 4.46 5.34 16.14
C ILE A 62 4.12 4.17 17.05
N LEU A 63 2.82 3.98 17.30
CA LEU A 63 2.29 2.74 17.87
C LEU A 63 2.34 1.66 16.81
N ARG A 64 2.97 0.52 17.09
CA ARG A 64 3.05 -0.60 16.13
C ARG A 64 2.45 -1.87 16.68
N SER A 65 2.03 -2.76 15.78
CA SER A 65 1.57 -4.11 16.06
C SER A 65 2.17 -5.11 15.08
N ASP A 66 2.04 -6.38 15.42
CA ASP A 66 2.46 -7.50 14.59
C ASP A 66 1.31 -7.93 13.68
N HIS A 67 1.62 -8.22 12.42
CA HIS A 67 0.63 -8.74 11.48
C HIS A 67 1.29 -9.47 10.32
N SER A 68 0.53 -10.35 9.67
CA SER A 68 0.91 -10.95 8.40
C SER A 68 -0.24 -10.83 7.41
N SER A 69 0.08 -10.51 6.17
CA SER A 69 -0.91 -10.44 5.10
C SER A 69 -0.37 -11.08 3.83
N ALA A 70 -1.28 -11.53 2.98
CA ALA A 70 -0.95 -12.03 1.67
C ALA A 70 -1.96 -11.51 0.63
N PHE A 71 -1.50 -11.38 -0.61
CA PHE A 71 -2.35 -11.05 -1.74
C PHE A 71 -1.79 -11.69 -3.02
N LEU A 72 -2.65 -11.83 -4.03
CA LEU A 72 -2.29 -12.38 -5.33
C LEU A 72 -2.16 -11.26 -6.35
N VAL A 73 -1.16 -11.35 -7.22
CA VAL A 73 -0.99 -10.47 -8.38
C VAL A 73 -0.92 -11.35 -9.62
N GLY A 74 -1.77 -11.10 -10.60
CA GLY A 74 -1.80 -11.87 -11.83
C GLY A 74 -2.49 -11.12 -12.96
N PRO A 75 -2.49 -11.69 -14.18
CA PRO A 75 -3.11 -11.06 -15.35
C PRO A 75 -4.64 -11.21 -15.38
N GLN A 76 -5.20 -12.09 -14.54
CA GLN A 76 -6.63 -12.31 -14.45
C GLN A 76 -7.30 -11.16 -13.69
N GLU A 77 -8.48 -10.74 -14.15
CA GLU A 77 -9.29 -9.79 -13.40
C GLU A 77 -9.62 -10.39 -12.02
N GLY A 78 -9.38 -9.59 -10.99
CA GLY A 78 -9.72 -9.90 -9.60
C GLY A 78 -10.29 -8.64 -8.93
N GLY A 79 -10.36 -8.63 -7.60
CA GLY A 79 -10.98 -7.52 -6.86
C GLY A 79 -10.41 -6.13 -7.20
N TYR A 80 -9.13 -6.05 -7.58
CA TYR A 80 -8.49 -4.80 -7.96
C TYR A 80 -7.62 -4.94 -9.21
N GLN A 81 -7.69 -3.95 -10.10
CA GLN A 81 -6.76 -3.73 -11.19
C GLN A 81 -5.74 -2.66 -10.79
N LEU A 82 -4.45 -2.96 -10.86
CA LEU A 82 -3.39 -1.96 -10.70
C LEU A 82 -3.32 -1.08 -11.96
N LEU A 83 -3.61 0.22 -11.83
CA LEU A 83 -3.53 1.17 -12.94
C LEU A 83 -2.12 1.75 -13.08
N GLY A 84 -1.50 2.08 -11.96
CA GLY A 84 -0.16 2.65 -11.94
C GLY A 84 0.38 2.82 -10.54
N LEU A 85 1.69 3.08 -10.48
CA LEU A 85 2.42 3.28 -9.23
C LEU A 85 3.47 4.39 -9.41
N SER A 86 3.74 5.08 -8.31
CA SER A 86 4.82 6.05 -8.18
C SER A 86 5.58 5.74 -6.90
N TYR A 87 6.90 5.77 -6.96
CA TYR A 87 7.76 5.43 -5.84
C TYR A 87 8.91 6.42 -5.72
N TYR A 88 9.09 6.95 -4.52
CA TYR A 88 10.16 7.87 -4.17
C TYR A 88 10.92 7.33 -2.96
N SER A 89 12.25 7.52 -2.97
CA SER A 89 13.12 7.19 -1.86
C SER A 89 14.27 8.19 -1.74
N THR A 90 14.79 8.40 -0.52
CA THR A 90 15.93 9.28 -0.29
C THR A 90 16.91 8.69 0.72
N ALA A 91 18.20 9.00 0.58
CA ALA A 91 19.22 8.58 1.53
C ALA A 91 19.30 9.50 2.78
N ARG A 92 18.42 10.50 2.91
CA ARG A 92 18.43 11.43 4.04
C ARG A 92 18.02 10.74 5.34
N LYS A 93 18.80 10.97 6.40
CA LYS A 93 18.54 10.42 7.74
C LYS A 93 17.25 10.92 8.38
N LEU A 94 16.84 12.15 8.05
CA LEU A 94 15.64 12.79 8.56
C LEU A 94 14.96 13.57 7.44
N VAL A 95 13.64 13.42 7.37
CA VAL A 95 12.79 14.09 6.41
C VAL A 95 11.66 14.80 7.17
N PRO A 96 11.46 16.12 6.97
CA PRO A 96 10.36 16.83 7.59
C PRO A 96 9.00 16.30 7.14
N LEU A 97 8.03 16.18 8.05
CA LEU A 97 6.67 15.71 7.71
C LEU A 97 6.01 16.56 6.61
N VAL A 98 6.26 17.88 6.56
CA VAL A 98 5.75 18.75 5.50
C VAL A 98 6.28 18.39 4.11
N GLU A 99 7.50 17.86 4.02
CA GLU A 99 8.06 17.37 2.76
C GLU A 99 7.34 16.10 2.32
N ILE A 100 6.99 15.22 3.27
CA ILE A 100 6.15 14.04 3.01
C ILE A 100 4.81 14.48 2.44
N VAL A 101 4.13 15.45 3.08
CA VAL A 101 2.85 15.98 2.57
C VAL A 101 2.98 16.45 1.12
N LYS A 102 3.97 17.31 0.86
CA LYS A 102 4.19 17.86 -0.48
C LYS A 102 4.43 16.75 -1.51
N ARG A 103 5.33 15.81 -1.21
CA ARG A 103 5.67 14.71 -2.11
C ARG A 103 4.50 13.77 -2.35
N THR A 104 3.72 13.44 -1.33
CA THR A 104 2.54 12.59 -1.51
C THR A 104 1.51 13.24 -2.42
N VAL A 105 1.24 14.55 -2.23
CA VAL A 105 0.32 15.29 -3.10
C VAL A 105 0.81 15.33 -4.54
N GLU A 106 2.08 15.70 -4.77
CA GLU A 106 2.70 15.71 -6.10
C GLU A 106 2.59 14.33 -6.76
N MET A 107 3.01 13.26 -6.06
CA MET A 107 3.00 11.90 -6.60
C MET A 107 1.59 11.41 -6.95
N ILE A 108 0.56 11.74 -6.18
CA ILE A 108 -0.82 11.35 -6.49
C ILE A 108 -1.33 12.13 -7.72
N GLN A 109 -1.09 13.44 -7.76
CA GLN A 109 -1.54 14.29 -8.87
C GLN A 109 -0.84 13.94 -10.18
N ASP A 110 0.47 13.77 -10.15
CA ASP A 110 1.28 13.40 -11.31
C ASP A 110 0.87 12.02 -11.82
N LEU A 111 0.72 11.03 -10.92
CA LEU A 111 0.30 9.68 -11.31
C LEU A 111 -1.11 9.67 -11.91
N ALA A 112 -2.06 10.42 -11.34
CA ALA A 112 -3.39 10.52 -11.90
C ALA A 112 -3.39 11.21 -13.29
N ALA A 113 -2.59 12.27 -13.45
CA ALA A 113 -2.44 12.97 -14.72
C ALA A 113 -1.83 12.06 -15.80
N ASP A 114 -0.78 11.31 -15.48
CA ASP A 114 -0.14 10.35 -16.38
C ASP A 114 -1.09 9.22 -16.81
N LEU A 115 -2.01 8.83 -15.93
CA LEU A 115 -3.06 7.84 -16.20
C LEU A 115 -4.31 8.44 -16.88
N GLY A 116 -4.37 9.75 -17.07
CA GLY A 116 -5.55 10.44 -17.62
C GLY A 116 -6.79 10.35 -16.72
N LEU A 117 -6.60 10.23 -15.40
CA LEU A 117 -7.67 10.11 -14.41
C LEU A 117 -8.04 11.48 -13.84
N ASP A 118 -9.33 11.84 -13.89
CA ASP A 118 -9.86 12.97 -13.15
C ASP A 118 -10.35 12.52 -11.77
N LEU A 119 -9.51 12.64 -10.75
CA LEU A 119 -9.85 12.22 -9.38
C LEU A 119 -11.07 12.96 -8.81
N THR A 120 -11.43 14.14 -9.33
CA THR A 120 -12.58 14.93 -8.83
C THR A 120 -13.93 14.44 -9.33
N GLN A 121 -13.94 13.66 -10.42
CA GLN A 121 -15.15 13.13 -11.05
C GLN A 121 -15.37 11.64 -10.76
N ASN A 122 -14.43 11.00 -10.07
CA ASN A 122 -14.50 9.59 -9.73
C ASN A 122 -14.83 9.39 -8.26
N ASP A 123 -15.43 8.26 -7.92
CA ASP A 123 -15.47 7.78 -6.54
C ASP A 123 -14.05 7.35 -6.14
N VAL A 124 -13.47 8.06 -5.16
CA VAL A 124 -12.08 7.89 -4.74
C VAL A 124 -12.02 7.52 -3.26
N ALA A 125 -11.31 6.44 -2.95
CA ALA A 125 -10.92 6.05 -1.61
C ALA A 125 -9.41 6.30 -1.41
N LEU A 126 -9.04 7.10 -0.41
CA LEU A 126 -7.66 7.43 -0.06
C LEU A 126 -7.23 6.61 1.16
N HIS A 127 -6.36 5.61 0.96
CA HIS A 127 -5.85 4.73 2.00
C HIS A 127 -4.50 5.25 2.51
N TYR A 128 -4.46 5.62 3.79
CA TYR A 128 -3.25 6.10 4.44
C TYR A 128 -2.71 5.07 5.45
N PRO A 129 -1.38 5.01 5.66
CA PRO A 129 -0.83 4.13 6.69
C PRO A 129 -1.20 4.66 8.08
N ASN A 130 -1.29 3.77 9.07
CA ASN A 130 -1.64 4.12 10.46
C ASN A 130 -0.46 4.79 11.20
N THR A 131 0.07 5.86 10.63
CA THR A 131 1.15 6.69 11.20
C THR A 131 0.78 8.16 11.01
N PHE A 132 1.36 9.08 11.80
CA PHE A 132 1.30 10.53 11.56
C PHE A 132 -0.07 11.08 11.07
N PRO A 133 -1.19 10.87 11.79
CA PRO A 133 -2.54 11.18 11.30
C PRO A 133 -2.73 12.62 10.81
N ASP A 134 -2.10 13.59 11.48
CA ASP A 134 -2.20 14.99 11.08
C ASP A 134 -1.45 15.30 9.78
N THR A 135 -0.42 14.52 9.44
CA THR A 135 0.27 14.61 8.14
C THR A 135 -0.66 14.18 7.01
N TRP A 136 -1.39 13.07 7.18
CA TRP A 136 -2.31 12.58 6.16
C TRP A 136 -3.55 13.44 5.99
N LYS A 137 -4.07 14.03 7.07
CA LYS A 137 -5.11 15.07 6.99
C LYS A 137 -4.67 16.25 6.13
N MET A 138 -3.39 16.66 6.22
CA MET A 138 -2.86 17.71 5.37
C MET A 138 -2.81 17.29 3.90
N VAL A 139 -2.38 16.06 3.58
CA VAL A 139 -2.40 15.53 2.20
C VAL A 139 -3.81 15.62 1.62
N THR A 140 -4.80 15.07 2.32
CA THR A 140 -6.22 15.16 1.95
C THR A 140 -6.64 16.60 1.65
N ARG A 141 -6.31 17.54 2.54
CA ARG A 141 -6.69 18.95 2.38
C ARG A 141 -6.07 19.61 1.14
N TYR A 142 -4.85 19.21 0.77
CA TYR A 142 -4.16 19.77 -0.40
C TYR A 142 -4.57 19.10 -1.72
N LEU A 143 -5.00 17.82 -1.70
CA LEU A 143 -5.52 17.14 -2.87
C LEU A 143 -6.84 17.74 -3.37
N ARG A 144 -7.69 18.26 -2.46
CA ARG A 144 -8.98 18.89 -2.78
C ARG A 144 -9.90 18.03 -3.65
N ILE A 145 -9.89 16.72 -3.42
CA ILE A 145 -10.80 15.78 -4.10
C ILE A 145 -12.11 15.81 -3.32
N GLU A 146 -13.12 16.48 -3.85
CA GLU A 146 -14.44 16.54 -3.23
C GLU A 146 -15.08 15.15 -3.19
N GLY A 147 -15.67 14.78 -2.06
CA GLY A 147 -16.35 13.49 -1.89
C GLY A 147 -15.43 12.28 -1.74
N ALA A 148 -14.10 12.44 -1.74
CA ALA A 148 -13.19 11.32 -1.49
C ALA A 148 -13.40 10.72 -0.08
N GLU A 149 -13.46 9.40 0.01
CA GLU A 149 -13.41 8.69 1.28
C GLU A 149 -11.97 8.68 1.81
N HIS A 150 -11.79 9.02 3.08
CA HIS A 150 -10.48 9.05 3.73
C HIS A 150 -10.34 7.90 4.72
N ILE A 151 -9.50 6.94 4.39
CA ILE A 151 -9.37 5.69 5.14
C ILE A 151 -8.08 5.73 5.95
N MET A 152 -8.26 5.86 7.26
CA MET A 152 -7.20 5.78 8.27
C MET A 152 -7.82 5.17 9.54
N GLU A 153 -8.08 3.86 9.47
CA GLU A 153 -8.88 3.13 10.45
C GLU A 153 -8.07 2.11 11.26
N GLY A 154 -8.62 1.68 12.39
CA GLY A 154 -8.00 0.65 13.24
C GLY A 154 -6.78 1.12 14.01
N MET A 155 -6.53 2.44 14.11
CA MET A 155 -5.44 2.97 14.95
C MET A 155 -5.61 2.57 16.42
N ALA A 156 -6.85 2.58 16.93
CA ALA A 156 -7.16 2.19 18.31
C ALA A 156 -7.03 0.66 18.54
N ASP A 157 -7.44 -0.15 17.56
CA ASP A 157 -7.54 -1.59 17.71
C ASP A 157 -6.27 -2.34 17.32
N ARG A 158 -5.61 -1.88 16.25
CA ARG A 158 -4.48 -2.54 15.59
C ARG A 158 -3.24 -1.68 15.52
N ALA A 159 -3.32 -0.36 15.67
CA ALA A 159 -2.17 0.54 15.44
C ALA A 159 -1.51 0.32 14.06
N HIS A 160 -0.22 0.66 13.90
CA HIS A 160 0.52 0.48 12.65
C HIS A 160 1.12 -0.92 12.51
N CYS A 161 0.74 -1.69 11.49
CA CYS A 161 1.31 -3.03 11.26
C CYS A 161 2.27 -3.10 10.06
N GLY A 162 2.96 -2.01 9.75
CA GLY A 162 3.94 -1.99 8.67
C GLY A 162 3.29 -2.07 7.30
N ALA A 163 3.77 -2.99 6.46
CA ALA A 163 3.33 -3.10 5.06
C ALA A 163 1.92 -3.70 4.93
N SER A 164 1.48 -4.44 5.96
CA SER A 164 0.15 -5.06 6.01
C SER A 164 -1.00 -4.05 6.13
N ASP A 165 -0.75 -2.79 6.52
CA ASP A 165 -1.80 -1.76 6.64
C ASP A 165 -2.64 -1.64 5.37
N SER A 166 -1.98 -1.59 4.20
CA SER A 166 -2.64 -1.43 2.91
C SER A 166 -3.49 -2.64 2.52
N VAL A 167 -3.03 -3.86 2.80
CA VAL A 167 -3.80 -5.07 2.48
C VAL A 167 -5.04 -5.15 3.35
N ILE A 168 -4.90 -4.82 4.64
CA ILE A 168 -6.02 -4.83 5.58
C ILE A 168 -7.05 -3.79 5.15
N SER A 169 -6.62 -2.54 4.90
CA SER A 169 -7.55 -1.46 4.53
C SER A 169 -8.26 -1.77 3.21
N LEU A 170 -7.54 -2.26 2.19
CA LEU A 170 -8.16 -2.69 0.93
C LEU A 170 -9.15 -3.83 1.15
N SER A 171 -8.79 -4.86 1.93
CA SER A 171 -9.69 -6.00 2.16
C SER A 171 -10.98 -5.63 2.90
N GLN A 172 -10.94 -4.65 3.79
CA GLN A 172 -12.09 -4.19 4.57
C GLN A 172 -13.01 -3.25 3.78
N HIS A 173 -12.43 -2.54 2.82
CA HIS A 173 -13.12 -1.53 2.01
C HIS A 173 -13.39 -1.98 0.57
N TYR A 174 -13.21 -3.28 0.30
CA TYR A 174 -13.70 -3.90 -0.93
C TYR A 174 -15.22 -4.03 -0.87
N ALA A 175 -15.91 -3.46 -1.85
CA ALA A 175 -17.36 -3.43 -1.95
C ALA A 175 -17.89 -3.98 -3.30
N GLY A 176 -17.02 -4.46 -4.17
CA GLY A 176 -17.35 -4.83 -5.56
C GLY A 176 -17.78 -3.65 -6.42
N GLN A 177 -17.44 -2.41 -6.02
CA GLN A 177 -17.89 -1.20 -6.70
C GLN A 177 -17.07 -0.93 -7.96
N ARG A 178 -17.49 -1.57 -9.06
CA ARG A 178 -16.79 -1.46 -10.34
C ARG A 178 -16.51 -0.02 -10.72
N GLY A 179 -15.23 0.29 -10.89
CA GLY A 179 -14.76 1.59 -11.35
C GLY A 179 -14.30 2.54 -10.26
N ARG A 180 -14.57 2.23 -8.98
CA ARG A 180 -14.05 2.99 -7.84
C ARG A 180 -12.52 3.01 -7.85
N LEU A 181 -11.93 4.17 -7.57
CA LEU A 181 -10.48 4.35 -7.53
C LEU A 181 -9.98 4.29 -6.09
N HIS A 182 -8.99 3.44 -5.83
CA HIS A 182 -8.32 3.34 -4.54
C HIS A 182 -6.90 3.87 -4.69
N VAL A 183 -6.64 5.03 -4.08
CA VAL A 183 -5.28 5.58 -3.98
C VAL A 183 -4.70 5.10 -2.66
N VAL A 184 -3.63 4.32 -2.74
CA VAL A 184 -2.97 3.73 -1.56
C VAL A 184 -1.62 4.38 -1.36
N VAL A 185 -1.41 4.91 -0.16
CA VAL A 185 -0.17 5.55 0.25
C VAL A 185 0.57 4.64 1.23
N ASN A 186 1.87 4.46 1.00
CA ASN A 186 2.76 3.74 1.90
C ASN A 186 3.96 4.62 2.25
N TYR A 187 4.36 4.63 3.52
CA TYR A 187 5.49 5.43 3.98
C TYR A 187 6.37 4.65 4.95
N GLY A 188 7.65 4.47 4.59
CA GLY A 188 8.69 3.87 5.41
C GLY A 188 9.86 4.81 5.72
N VAL A 189 10.72 4.40 6.67
CA VAL A 189 11.95 5.11 7.08
C VAL A 189 12.85 5.38 5.86
N GLY A 190 13.54 6.53 5.80
CA GLY A 190 14.32 6.92 4.62
C GLY A 190 13.45 7.47 3.46
N LEU A 191 12.24 7.95 3.79
CA LEU A 191 11.22 8.40 2.83
C LEU A 191 10.99 7.39 1.71
N HIS A 192 10.87 6.11 2.05
CA HIS A 192 10.29 5.13 1.13
C HIS A 192 8.79 5.44 1.00
N LEU A 193 8.46 6.37 0.10
CA LEU A 193 7.11 6.82 -0.17
C LEU A 193 6.62 6.13 -1.44
N GLY A 194 5.60 5.30 -1.29
CA GLY A 194 4.92 4.64 -2.41
C GLY A 194 3.50 5.13 -2.53
N VAL A 195 3.05 5.34 -3.76
CA VAL A 195 1.66 5.60 -4.12
C VAL A 195 1.28 4.61 -5.21
N CYS A 196 0.15 3.95 -5.09
CA CYS A 196 -0.46 3.25 -6.22
C CYS A 196 -1.92 3.61 -6.37
N ILE A 197 -2.40 3.59 -7.61
CA ILE A 197 -3.82 3.73 -7.94
C ILE A 197 -4.32 2.38 -8.42
N LEU A 198 -5.31 1.86 -7.70
CA LEU A 198 -6.04 0.65 -8.04
C LEU A 198 -7.44 1.03 -8.51
N LYS A 199 -8.01 0.26 -9.43
CA LYS A 199 -9.40 0.34 -9.82
C LYS A 199 -10.11 -0.90 -9.33
N GLU A 200 -11.20 -0.71 -8.60
CA GLU A 200 -12.01 -1.82 -8.12
C GLU A 200 -12.75 -2.47 -9.29
N SER A 201 -12.71 -3.80 -9.34
CA SER A 201 -13.41 -4.61 -10.32
C SER A 201 -14.52 -5.39 -9.60
N ASP A 202 -15.58 -5.70 -10.32
CA ASP A 202 -16.55 -6.67 -9.84
C ASP A 202 -15.88 -8.05 -9.86
N MET A 203 -15.66 -8.65 -8.69
CA MET A 203 -15.41 -10.09 -8.62
C MET A 203 -16.71 -10.78 -9.01
N GLY A 204 -16.90 -10.99 -10.32
CA GLY A 204 -17.90 -11.93 -10.80
C GLY A 204 -17.77 -13.20 -9.96
N GLU A 205 -18.90 -13.76 -9.51
CA GLU A 205 -18.92 -14.96 -8.66
C GLU A 205 -17.85 -15.94 -9.16
N PRO A 206 -16.98 -16.46 -8.27
CA PRO A 206 -16.03 -17.47 -8.68
C PRO A 206 -16.85 -18.62 -9.26
N GLY A 207 -16.78 -18.79 -10.58
CA GLY A 207 -17.40 -19.88 -11.28
C GLY A 207 -16.83 -21.18 -10.72
N LEU A 208 -17.58 -21.79 -9.80
CA LEU A 208 -17.47 -23.18 -9.40
C LEU A 208 -18.32 -24.02 -10.34
#